data_AF-A0A9D7R3V0-F1
#
_entry.id   AF-A0A9D7R3V0-F1
#
_cell.length_a   1.000
_cell.length_b   1.000
_cell.length_c   1.000
_cell.angle_alpha   90.00
_cell.angle_beta   90.00
_cell.angle_gamma   90.00
#
_symmetry.space_group_name_H-M   'P 1'
#
loop_
_entity.id
_entity.type
_entity.pdbx_description
1 polymer ?
#
loop_
_entity_poly.entity_id
_entity_poly.type
_entity_poly.pdbx_seq_one_letter_code
_entity_poly.pdbx_strand_id
1 'polypeptide(L)'
;MARWVLSEAAAQDLERLTDFLLQGMPEEATRTVDLVVDALHILEQHPQIGRMLGLGLRELVISRGKTGYLALYEYDETSDLVIVLAVRHQREQDYH
;
A
#
# COMPACT_ATOMS: atom_id res chain seq x y z
N MET A 1 6.87 16.18 -8.40
CA MET A 1 6.82 14.84 -7.80
C MET A 1 5.52 14.85 -7.04
N ALA A 2 4.67 13.87 -7.31
CA ALA A 2 3.40 13.74 -6.63
C ALA A 2 3.64 13.64 -5.12
N ARG A 3 2.72 14.16 -4.33
CA ARG A 3 2.69 13.87 -2.89
C ARG A 3 1.82 12.65 -2.68
N TRP A 4 2.12 11.85 -1.67
CA TRP A 4 1.22 10.79 -1.24
C TRP A 4 0.84 10.97 0.23
N VAL A 5 -0.38 10.56 0.56
CA VAL A 5 -0.90 10.55 1.92
C VAL A 5 -1.63 9.23 2.18
N LEU A 6 -1.64 8.81 3.44
CA LEU A 6 -2.48 7.72 3.89
C LEU A 6 -3.84 8.27 4.30
N SER A 7 -4.90 7.60 3.86
CA SER A 7 -6.19 7.69 4.54
C SER A 7 -6.08 7.11 5.95
N GLU A 8 -7.05 7.43 6.81
CA GLU A 8 -7.15 6.85 8.15
C GLU A 8 -7.22 5.31 8.09
N ALA A 9 -7.97 4.76 7.13
CA ALA A 9 -8.06 3.32 6.93
C ALA A 9 -6.71 2.70 6.55
N ALA A 10 -5.97 3.30 5.62
CA ALA A 10 -4.64 2.81 5.23
C ALA A 10 -3.62 2.89 6.38
N ALA A 11 -3.71 3.92 7.23
CA ALA A 11 -2.86 4.01 8.43
C ALA A 11 -3.17 2.88 9.43
N GLN A 12 -4.46 2.63 9.69
CA GLN A 12 -4.89 1.51 10.54
C GLN A 12 -4.49 0.15 9.96
N ASP A 13 -4.45 0.01 8.65
CA ASP A 13 -3.97 -1.20 7.98
C ASP A 13 -2.51 -1.50 8.27
N LEU A 14 -1.65 -0.47 8.19
CA LEU A 14 -0.23 -0.61 8.51
C LEU A 14 -0.01 -0.89 10.00
N GLU A 15 -0.78 -0.27 10.88
CA GLU A 15 -0.74 -0.54 12.33
C GLU A 15 -1.10 -2.00 12.63
N ARG A 16 -2.24 -2.48 12.11
CA ARG A 16 -2.66 -3.88 12.27
C ARG A 16 -1.66 -4.87 11.68
N LEU A 17 -1.08 -4.56 10.52
CA LEU A 17 -0.04 -5.38 9.91
C LEU A 17 1.19 -5.47 10.81
N THR A 18 1.62 -4.34 11.37
CA THR A 18 2.76 -4.25 12.27
C THR A 18 2.52 -5.08 13.54
N ASP A 19 1.37 -4.90 14.18
CA ASP A 19 0.98 -5.64 15.38
C ASP A 19 0.93 -7.16 15.12
N PHE A 20 0.33 -7.57 14.01
CA PHE A 20 0.26 -8.96 13.61
C PHE A 20 1.65 -9.58 13.44
N LEU A 21 2.57 -8.86 12.78
CA LEU A 21 3.94 -9.33 12.57
C LEU A 21 4.74 -9.37 13.86
N LEU A 22 4.56 -8.40 14.77
CA LEU A 22 5.25 -8.39 16.06
C LEU A 22 4.89 -9.59 16.94
N GLN A 23 3.68 -10.14 16.81
CA GLN A 23 3.26 -11.31 17.59
C GLN A 23 3.92 -12.63 17.13
N GLY A 24 4.28 -12.76 15.86
CA GLY A 24 4.81 -14.03 15.30
C GLY A 24 6.24 -13.95 14.77
N MET A 25 6.63 -12.81 14.21
CA MET A 25 7.88 -12.60 13.46
C MET A 25 8.41 -11.17 13.66
N PRO A 26 8.83 -10.78 14.88
CA PRO A 26 9.17 -9.40 15.20
C PRO A 26 10.34 -8.84 14.36
N GLU A 27 11.32 -9.67 14.01
CA GLU A 27 12.42 -9.25 13.11
C GLU A 27 11.95 -8.90 11.69
N GLU A 28 10.81 -9.46 11.28
CA GLU A 28 10.22 -9.21 9.96
C GLU A 28 9.27 -8.01 9.96
N ALA A 29 8.77 -7.57 11.12
CA ALA A 29 7.82 -6.47 11.22
C ALA A 29 8.37 -5.20 10.55
N THR A 30 9.54 -4.74 11.00
CA THR A 30 10.21 -3.55 10.45
C THR A 30 10.49 -3.69 8.96
N ARG A 31 11.10 -4.82 8.53
CA ARG A 31 11.41 -5.07 7.11
C ARG A 31 10.16 -5.03 6.22
N THR A 32 9.02 -5.44 6.76
CA THR A 32 7.76 -5.45 6.02
C THR A 32 7.21 -4.04 5.84
N VAL A 33 7.16 -3.28 6.94
CA VAL A 33 6.67 -1.91 6.92
C VAL A 33 7.53 -1.06 6.00
N ASP A 34 8.86 -1.19 6.11
CA ASP A 34 9.82 -0.49 5.23
C ASP A 34 9.56 -0.84 3.75
N LEU A 35 9.39 -2.13 3.43
CA LEU A 35 9.09 -2.58 2.06
C LEU A 35 7.79 -1.99 1.52
N VAL A 36 6.75 -1.86 2.34
CA VAL A 36 5.49 -1.24 1.92
C VAL A 36 5.67 0.26 1.71
N VAL A 37 6.29 0.94 2.67
CA VAL A 37 6.53 2.38 2.63
C VAL A 37 7.43 2.77 1.45
N ASP A 38 8.50 2.03 1.19
CA ASP A 38 9.38 2.23 0.03
C ASP A 38 8.63 2.10 -1.29
N ALA A 39 7.71 1.12 -1.38
CA ALA A 39 6.87 0.99 -2.56
C ALA A 39 5.89 2.16 -2.72
N LEU A 40 5.37 2.73 -1.64
CA LEU A 40 4.54 3.94 -1.70
C LEU A 40 5.33 5.16 -2.16
N HIS A 41 6.61 5.30 -1.79
CA HIS A 41 7.45 6.40 -2.27
C HIS A 41 7.63 6.40 -3.80
N ILE A 42 7.53 5.24 -4.47
CA ILE A 42 7.56 5.17 -5.94
C ILE A 42 6.42 6.00 -6.56
N LEU A 43 5.29 6.15 -5.85
CA LEU A 43 4.14 6.91 -6.32
C LEU A 43 4.42 8.40 -6.46
N GLU A 44 5.46 8.93 -5.82
CA GLU A 44 5.91 10.33 -6.00
C GLU A 44 6.44 10.60 -7.41
N GLN A 45 7.05 9.59 -8.03
CA GLN A 45 7.63 9.68 -9.38
C GLN A 45 6.75 9.03 -10.44
N HIS A 46 6.00 8.00 -10.05
CA HIS A 46 5.20 7.19 -10.96
C HIS A 46 3.78 6.96 -10.40
N PRO A 47 2.97 8.01 -10.20
CA PRO A 47 1.65 7.89 -9.60
C PRO A 47 0.68 7.04 -10.46
N GLN A 48 0.96 6.87 -11.74
CA GLN A 48 0.13 6.07 -12.66
C GLN A 48 0.61 4.62 -12.85
N ILE A 49 1.63 4.16 -12.09
CA ILE A 49 2.22 2.82 -12.25
C ILE A 49 1.28 1.67 -11.85
N GLY A 50 0.34 1.94 -10.93
CA GLY A 50 -0.61 0.96 -10.45
C GLY A 50 -1.59 0.50 -11.52
N ARG A 51 -2.00 -0.77 -11.41
CA ARG A 51 -3.02 -1.39 -12.27
C ARG A 51 -4.36 -0.68 -12.05
N MET A 52 -4.98 -0.20 -13.11
CA MET A 52 -6.30 0.44 -13.04
C MET A 52 -7.41 -0.60 -12.80
N LEU A 53 -8.27 -0.34 -11.81
CA LEU A 53 -9.38 -1.22 -11.46
C LEU A 53 -10.75 -0.71 -11.94
N GLY A 54 -10.90 0.61 -12.10
CA GLY A 54 -12.17 1.27 -12.41
C GLY A 54 -12.48 2.37 -11.39
N LEU A 55 -13.39 3.29 -11.73
CA LEU A 55 -13.76 4.44 -10.88
C LEU A 55 -12.58 5.32 -10.43
N GLY A 56 -11.51 5.38 -11.24
CA GLY A 56 -10.30 6.13 -10.91
C GLY A 56 -9.35 5.43 -9.92
N LEU A 57 -9.70 4.22 -9.46
CA LEU A 57 -8.89 3.45 -8.53
C LEU A 57 -7.75 2.72 -9.23
N ARG A 58 -6.64 2.63 -8.52
CA ARG A 58 -5.41 1.96 -8.93
C ARG A 58 -4.89 1.07 -7.82
N GLU A 59 -4.22 0.01 -8.22
CA GLU A 59 -3.56 -0.92 -7.31
C GLU A 59 -2.08 -1.01 -7.60
N LEU A 60 -1.28 -0.72 -6.57
CA LEU A 60 0.13 -1.00 -6.58
C LEU A 60 0.36 -2.39 -5.98
N VAL A 61 0.98 -3.27 -6.77
CA VAL A 61 1.42 -4.59 -6.31
C VAL A 61 2.80 -4.48 -5.70
N ILE A 62 2.93 -4.87 -4.43
CA ILE A 62 4.17 -4.81 -3.66
C ILE A 62 4.63 -6.24 -3.38
N SER A 63 5.59 -6.71 -4.16
CA SER A 63 6.05 -8.11 -4.13
C SER A 63 6.90 -8.43 -2.90
N ARG A 64 6.61 -9.55 -2.23
CA ARG A 64 7.45 -10.11 -1.15
C ARG A 64 7.50 -11.64 -1.22
N GLY A 65 8.51 -12.17 -1.91
CA GLY A 65 8.69 -13.61 -2.06
C GLY A 65 7.53 -14.25 -2.85
N LYS A 66 6.81 -15.20 -2.23
CA LYS A 66 5.68 -15.92 -2.86
C LYS A 66 4.33 -15.23 -2.69
N THR A 67 4.28 -14.16 -1.90
CA THR A 67 3.06 -13.36 -1.64
C THR A 67 3.41 -11.89 -1.83
N GLY A 68 2.48 -11.00 -1.48
CA GLY A 68 2.74 -9.57 -1.53
C GLY A 68 1.69 -8.78 -0.79
N TYR A 69 1.86 -7.48 -0.84
CA TYR A 69 0.90 -6.50 -0.39
C TYR A 69 0.30 -5.78 -1.60
N LEU A 70 -0.91 -5.27 -1.42
CA LEU A 70 -1.57 -4.40 -2.38
C LEU A 70 -1.85 -3.07 -1.69
N ALA A 71 -1.46 -1.98 -2.33
CA ALA A 71 -1.91 -0.66 -1.95
C ALA A 71 -2.99 -0.20 -2.94
N LEU A 72 -4.21 -0.01 -2.45
CA LEU A 72 -5.29 0.60 -3.21
C LEU A 72 -5.17 2.11 -3.07
N TYR A 73 -5.16 2.83 -4.19
CA TYR A 73 -5.01 4.27 -4.17
C TYR A 73 -5.78 4.95 -5.30
N GLU A 74 -6.04 6.23 -5.13
CA GLU A 74 -6.48 7.14 -6.18
C GLU A 74 -5.40 8.18 -6.45
N TYR A 75 -5.36 8.69 -7.68
CA TYR A 75 -4.43 9.75 -8.07
C TYR A 75 -5.24 10.92 -8.62
N ASP A 76 -5.21 12.04 -7.91
CA ASP A 76 -5.74 13.31 -8.39
C ASP A 76 -4.68 14.05 -9.21
N GLU A 77 -4.84 13.98 -10.53
CA GLU A 77 -3.97 14.64 -11.51
C GLU A 77 -3.97 16.18 -11.36
N THR A 78 -5.04 16.76 -10.80
CA THR A 78 -5.18 18.21 -10.67
C THR A 78 -4.29 18.75 -9.55
N SER A 79 -4.20 18.01 -8.44
CA SER A 79 -3.44 18.42 -7.25
C SER A 79 -2.10 17.70 -7.10
N ASP A 80 -1.75 16.82 -8.05
CA ASP A 80 -0.55 15.95 -8.02
C ASP A 80 -0.48 15.18 -6.68
N LEU A 81 -1.62 14.60 -6.28
CA LEU A 81 -1.82 13.95 -4.98
C LEU A 81 -2.28 12.51 -5.14
N VAL A 82 -1.57 11.60 -4.48
CA VAL A 82 -1.93 10.20 -4.34
C VAL A 82 -2.53 9.97 -2.95
N ILE A 83 -3.74 9.42 -2.91
CA ILE A 83 -4.40 9.08 -1.65
C ILE A 83 -4.43 7.56 -1.55
N VAL A 84 -3.66 7.01 -0.61
CA VAL A 84 -3.65 5.57 -0.34
C VAL A 84 -4.85 5.25 0.55
N LEU A 85 -5.78 4.46 0.00
CA LEU A 85 -7.07 4.14 0.60
C LEU A 85 -7.00 2.90 1.49
N ALA A 86 -6.16 1.93 1.12
CA ALA A 86 -5.98 0.71 1.90
C ALA A 86 -4.63 0.05 1.60
N VAL A 87 -4.11 -0.68 2.58
CA VAL A 87 -2.98 -1.61 2.42
C VAL A 87 -3.43 -2.99 2.87
N ARG A 88 -3.27 -3.99 2.00
CA ARG A 88 -3.77 -5.36 2.25
C ARG A 88 -2.72 -6.39 1.93
N HIS A 89 -2.66 -7.48 2.69
CA HIS A 89 -1.90 -8.65 2.27
C HIS A 89 -2.70 -9.46 1.24
N GLN A 90 -2.06 -9.93 0.15
CA GLN A 90 -2.74 -10.66 -0.95
C GLN A 90 -3.48 -11.93 -0.55
N ARG A 91 -3.27 -12.45 0.67
CA ARG A 91 -3.94 -13.66 1.20
C ARG A 91 -5.02 -13.34 2.23
N GLU A 92 -5.24 -12.08 2.57
CA GLU A 92 -6.44 -11.68 3.30
C GLU A 92 -7.66 -12.03 2.43
N GLN A 93 -8.66 -12.65 3.03
CA GLN A 93 -9.77 -13.34 2.35
C GLN A 93 -10.73 -12.40 1.58
N ASP A 94 -10.44 -11.09 1.54
CA ASP A 94 -11.34 -10.06 1.00
C ASP A 94 -11.13 -9.79 -0.51
N TYR A 95 -10.44 -10.68 -1.21
CA TYR A 95 -10.16 -10.54 -2.64
C TYR A 95 -11.03 -11.51 -3.46
N HIS A 96 -12.25 -11.10 -3.75
CA HIS A 96 -13.18 -11.78 -4.66
C HIS A 96 -13.89 -10.79 -5.59
#